data_AF-A0A3R6YZX2-F1
#
_entry.id   AF-A0A3R6YZX2-F1
#
_cell.length_a   1.000
_cell.length_b   1.000
_cell.length_c   1.000
_cell.angle_alpha   90.00
_cell.angle_beta   90.00
_cell.angle_gamma   90.00
#
_symmetry.space_group_name_H-M   'P 1'
#
loop_
_entity.id
_entity.type
_entity.pdbx_description
1 polymer ?
#
loop_
_entity_poly.entity_id
_entity_poly.type
_entity_poly.pdbx_seq_one_letter_code
_entity_poly.pdbx_strand_id
1 'polypeptide(L)'
;MSERTPLFVVSEDTSSNSRSKKAAAFAVAMIGALATVGYVSNSVTPAVAPAAVMSLDVEPEVPVSPTTPGICKRTSDCAKYGAEYSCVAVESSIPGLTTLSQCVRGAVCTGNVGGSCPSFNSWTTKYRQIQPVCAFAEAKNCDNALAADGTSVNEADANKTVTCFAATFSNKNGDEKEVNGIYKCVDAKLYSDKKMGFLDLTASQLLSCAGNSSAFVSSTGVKRVAPLCNGRGTCAPVSQFNSTYGCKCNGGYSADDNCYEPVGNVCDGFGQCGVMGSCDPKNGACVCKVGAKGDQCAKCDATAPLENVCSGQGTCGIDSTCQCAAGFEGIHCETRSKSNGTSTSTEVTDAPVKSGAAGSFALSTVAAIAVLAMSFVF
;
A
#
# COMPACT_ATOMS: atom_id res chain seq x y z
N MET A 1 28.00 15.30 -12.80
CA MET A 1 26.79 15.96 -13.35
C MET A 1 25.62 15.41 -12.55
N SER A 2 25.29 15.91 -11.35
CA SER A 2 25.13 17.30 -10.87
C SER A 2 23.84 17.96 -11.36
N GLU A 3 22.74 17.59 -10.72
CA GLU A 3 21.54 18.42 -10.60
C GLU A 3 21.10 18.39 -9.13
N ARG A 4 20.65 19.53 -8.59
CA ARG A 4 20.37 19.71 -7.15
C ARG A 4 18.87 19.65 -6.88
N THR A 5 18.44 18.74 -6.02
CA THR A 5 17.09 18.81 -5.42
C THR A 5 17.06 19.96 -4.40
N PRO A 6 16.03 20.83 -4.40
CA PRO A 6 16.00 22.00 -3.53
C PRO A 6 15.65 21.68 -2.07
N LEU A 7 16.03 22.59 -1.16
CA LEU A 7 15.48 22.64 0.20
C LEU A 7 13.96 22.86 0.14
N PHE A 8 13.23 22.28 1.07
CA PHE A 8 11.88 22.73 1.43
C PHE A 8 11.84 23.27 2.86
N VAL A 9 10.93 24.22 3.06
CA VAL A 9 10.89 25.11 4.22
C VAL A 9 10.14 24.47 5.38
N VAL A 10 10.65 24.65 6.60
CA VAL A 10 9.88 24.38 7.83
C VAL A 10 8.83 25.48 8.00
N SER A 11 7.54 25.12 7.98
CA SER A 11 6.49 26.02 8.44
C SER A 11 6.50 26.05 9.96
N GLU A 12 6.87 27.18 10.55
CA GLU A 12 6.71 27.43 11.98
C GLU A 12 5.25 27.81 12.31
N ASP A 13 4.72 27.26 13.41
CA ASP A 13 3.35 27.51 13.84
C ASP A 13 3.17 28.92 14.41
N THR A 14 2.04 29.56 14.09
CA THR A 14 1.81 30.98 14.40
C THR A 14 1.38 31.20 15.85
N SER A 15 2.33 31.55 16.73
CA SER A 15 2.02 32.06 18.06
C SER A 15 1.63 33.54 18.02
N SER A 16 0.46 33.87 18.55
CA SER A 16 -0.15 35.21 18.44
C SER A 16 0.27 36.14 19.58
N ASN A 17 0.91 37.28 19.27
CA ASN A 17 0.79 38.47 20.13
C ASN A 17 1.09 39.84 19.46
N SER A 18 0.06 40.70 19.44
CA SER A 18 0.10 42.15 19.74
C SER A 18 1.03 43.13 18.96
N ARG A 19 0.36 44.08 18.25
CA ARG A 19 0.77 45.47 17.96
C ARG A 19 2.02 45.74 17.09
N SER A 20 1.77 46.30 15.89
CA SER A 20 1.79 47.78 15.72
C SER A 20 1.30 48.27 14.35
N LYS A 21 0.87 49.54 14.30
CA LYS A 21 0.25 50.22 13.15
C LYS A 21 1.27 50.59 12.06
N LYS A 22 0.87 50.48 10.79
CA LYS A 22 0.56 51.65 9.92
C LYS A 22 -0.05 51.20 8.59
N ALA A 23 -0.82 52.09 7.97
CA ALA A 23 -1.45 51.87 6.67
C ALA A 23 -0.92 52.89 5.64
N ALA A 24 -0.90 52.49 4.37
CA ALA A 24 -0.82 53.37 3.22
C ALA A 24 -1.62 52.74 2.08
N ALA A 25 -2.56 53.50 1.52
CA ALA A 25 -3.31 53.11 0.33
C ALA A 25 -3.04 54.13 -0.77
N PHE A 26 -2.94 53.68 -2.02
CA PHE A 26 -2.91 54.56 -3.18
C PHE A 26 -3.76 53.96 -4.30
N ALA A 27 -4.66 54.79 -4.84
CA ALA A 27 -5.37 54.57 -6.08
C ALA A 27 -5.21 55.83 -6.94
N VAL A 28 -5.09 55.66 -8.26
CA VAL A 28 -5.00 56.77 -9.23
C VAL A 28 -5.98 56.47 -10.37
N ALA A 29 -6.58 57.53 -10.93
CA ALA A 29 -7.84 57.46 -11.66
C ALA A 29 -7.70 57.62 -13.20
N MET A 30 -8.84 57.48 -13.87
CA MET A 30 -9.03 57.55 -15.32
C MET A 30 -8.90 58.97 -15.90
N ILE A 31 -8.49 59.08 -17.17
CA ILE A 31 -8.77 60.19 -18.08
C ILE A 31 -9.07 59.61 -19.48
N GLY A 32 -9.94 60.23 -20.28
CA GLY A 32 -10.21 59.85 -21.67
C GLY A 32 -10.89 60.96 -22.50
N ALA A 33 -10.94 60.75 -23.82
CA ALA A 33 -11.63 61.55 -24.86
C ALA A 33 -11.93 60.59 -26.05
N LEU A 34 -13.07 60.59 -26.75
CA LEU A 34 -13.74 61.65 -27.54
C LEU A 34 -12.86 62.11 -28.73
N ALA A 35 -13.31 62.09 -30.01
CA ALA A 35 -14.61 61.71 -30.61
C ALA A 35 -14.35 61.07 -32.02
N THR A 36 -15.22 60.91 -33.03
CA THR A 36 -16.52 61.54 -33.37
C THR A 36 -17.49 60.56 -34.09
N VAL A 37 -17.94 60.82 -35.33
CA VAL A 37 -19.00 60.09 -36.07
C VAL A 37 -18.67 60.03 -37.58
N GLY A 38 -19.08 58.95 -38.26
CA GLY A 38 -19.19 58.89 -39.73
C GLY A 38 -20.15 57.78 -40.18
N TYR A 39 -21.29 58.13 -40.77
CA TYR A 39 -22.32 57.20 -41.23
C TYR A 39 -22.36 57.19 -42.77
N VAL A 40 -22.22 56.02 -43.40
CA VAL A 40 -22.61 55.78 -44.81
C VAL A 40 -23.25 54.40 -44.90
N SER A 41 -24.51 54.35 -45.33
CA SER A 41 -25.24 53.10 -45.51
C SER A 41 -24.91 52.47 -46.87
N ASN A 42 -24.69 51.15 -46.90
CA ASN A 42 -24.94 50.38 -48.11
C ASN A 42 -25.29 48.92 -47.77
N SER A 43 -26.30 48.36 -48.44
CA SER A 43 -26.88 47.06 -48.11
C SER A 43 -26.27 45.92 -48.92
N VAL A 44 -25.55 45.00 -48.27
CA VAL A 44 -25.13 43.72 -48.85
C VAL A 44 -25.42 42.60 -47.86
N THR A 45 -26.00 41.50 -48.34
CA THR A 45 -26.33 40.32 -47.53
C THR A 45 -25.07 39.53 -47.15
N PRO A 46 -24.87 39.15 -45.88
CA PRO A 46 -23.75 38.32 -45.49
C PRO A 46 -23.95 36.87 -45.97
N ALA A 47 -22.95 36.31 -46.64
CA ALA A 47 -22.89 34.88 -46.91
C ALA A 47 -22.57 34.11 -45.61
N VAL A 48 -23.13 32.90 -45.48
CA VAL A 48 -22.94 32.06 -44.29
C VAL A 48 -21.51 31.53 -44.24
N ALA A 49 -20.72 31.97 -43.26
CA ALA A 49 -19.46 31.32 -42.90
C ALA A 49 -19.76 30.02 -42.12
N PRO A 50 -19.04 28.91 -42.40
CA PRO A 50 -19.23 27.66 -41.66
C PRO A 50 -18.77 27.82 -40.20
N ALA A 51 -19.54 27.27 -39.26
CA ALA A 51 -19.18 27.29 -37.85
C ALA A 51 -17.91 26.44 -37.62
N ALA A 52 -16.87 27.06 -37.05
CA ALA A 52 -15.70 26.33 -36.58
C ALA A 52 -16.10 25.47 -35.37
N VAL A 53 -16.25 24.16 -35.57
CA VAL A 53 -16.37 23.21 -34.47
C VAL A 53 -15.09 23.25 -33.64
N MET A 54 -15.19 23.78 -32.42
CA MET A 54 -14.12 23.67 -31.45
C MET A 54 -14.12 22.23 -30.94
N SER A 55 -13.19 21.41 -31.44
CA SER A 55 -12.89 20.13 -30.82
C SER A 55 -12.46 20.39 -29.38
N LEU A 56 -13.16 19.77 -28.44
CA LEU A 56 -12.60 19.50 -27.13
C LEU A 56 -11.52 18.45 -27.33
N ASP A 57 -10.25 18.86 -27.30
CA ASP A 57 -9.13 17.94 -27.24
C ASP A 57 -9.21 17.17 -25.92
N VAL A 58 -9.84 15.99 -25.97
CA VAL A 58 -9.85 15.04 -24.87
C VAL A 58 -8.43 14.53 -24.69
N GLU A 59 -7.72 15.13 -23.72
CA GLU A 59 -6.37 14.70 -23.37
C GLU A 59 -6.38 13.19 -23.10
N PRO A 60 -5.60 12.38 -23.84
CA PRO A 60 -5.78 10.94 -23.90
C PRO A 60 -5.60 10.32 -22.52
N GLU A 61 -6.59 9.56 -22.08
CA GLU A 61 -6.57 8.91 -20.76
C GLU A 61 -5.31 8.06 -20.62
N VAL A 62 -4.42 8.48 -19.71
CA VAL A 62 -3.14 7.82 -19.45
C VAL A 62 -3.43 6.36 -19.08
N PRO A 63 -3.07 5.37 -19.91
CA PRO A 63 -3.48 3.99 -19.68
C PRO A 63 -2.77 3.46 -18.44
N VAL A 64 -3.52 3.32 -17.35
CA VAL A 64 -3.06 2.68 -16.12
C VAL A 64 -2.88 1.19 -16.39
N SER A 65 -1.70 0.64 -16.08
CA SER A 65 -1.44 -0.79 -16.22
C SER A 65 -2.52 -1.60 -15.47
N PRO A 66 -3.30 -2.47 -16.15
CA PRO A 66 -4.43 -3.16 -15.52
C PRO A 66 -3.99 -4.26 -14.53
N THR A 67 -2.72 -4.63 -14.52
CA THR A 67 -2.13 -5.67 -13.66
C THR A 67 -1.10 -5.14 -12.65
N THR A 68 -0.57 -3.93 -12.89
CA THR A 68 0.42 -3.24 -12.04
C THR A 68 0.16 -1.72 -11.97
N PRO A 69 -1.04 -1.27 -11.54
CA PRO A 69 -1.37 0.15 -11.46
C PRO A 69 -0.36 0.93 -10.59
N GLY A 70 0.01 2.12 -11.07
CA GLY A 70 0.98 3.00 -10.40
C GLY A 70 2.46 2.61 -10.53
N ILE A 71 2.84 1.55 -11.27
CA ILE A 71 4.25 1.15 -11.40
C ILE A 71 5.14 2.26 -11.98
N CYS A 72 6.34 2.42 -11.40
CA CYS A 72 7.31 3.48 -11.74
C CYS A 72 8.76 2.97 -11.58
N LYS A 73 9.73 3.71 -12.13
CA LYS A 73 11.17 3.50 -11.88
C LYS A 73 11.84 4.71 -11.21
N ARG A 74 11.30 5.91 -11.42
CA ARG A 74 11.75 7.19 -10.85
C ARG A 74 10.54 8.11 -10.62
N THR A 75 10.67 9.11 -9.74
CA THR A 75 9.59 10.08 -9.46
C THR A 75 9.12 10.85 -10.69
N SER A 76 9.99 11.05 -11.69
CA SER A 76 9.60 11.58 -13.02
C SER A 76 8.41 10.83 -13.65
N ASP A 77 8.32 9.52 -13.41
CA ASP A 77 7.33 8.65 -14.04
C ASP A 77 5.95 8.79 -13.35
N CYS A 78 5.91 9.44 -12.20
CA CYS A 78 4.72 9.70 -11.39
C CYS A 78 4.10 11.08 -11.61
N ALA A 79 4.84 12.05 -12.18
CA ALA A 79 4.37 13.43 -12.38
C ALA A 79 3.05 13.53 -13.17
N LYS A 80 2.78 12.55 -14.05
CA LYS A 80 1.53 12.36 -14.80
C LYS A 80 0.29 12.04 -13.94
N TYR A 81 0.45 11.87 -12.63
CA TYR A 81 -0.63 11.69 -11.65
C TYR A 81 -0.80 12.90 -10.71
N GLY A 82 0.16 13.81 -10.70
CA GLY A 82 0.25 14.93 -9.76
C GLY A 82 1.71 15.18 -9.32
N ALA A 83 2.02 16.40 -8.91
CA ALA A 83 3.35 16.77 -8.42
C ALA A 83 3.63 16.21 -7.00
N GLU A 84 2.57 15.84 -6.29
CA GLU A 84 2.56 15.26 -4.95
C GLU A 84 2.84 13.74 -4.93
N TYR A 85 3.01 13.10 -6.09
CA TYR A 85 3.32 11.67 -6.19
C TYR A 85 4.82 11.41 -6.34
N SER A 86 5.37 10.62 -5.41
CA SER A 86 6.76 10.13 -5.49
C SER A 86 6.82 8.66 -5.89
N CYS A 87 7.87 8.26 -6.62
CA CYS A 87 8.12 6.85 -6.89
C CYS A 87 8.85 6.23 -5.71
N VAL A 88 8.16 5.34 -4.99
CA VAL A 88 8.68 4.70 -3.77
C VAL A 88 8.96 3.23 -4.07
N ALA A 89 10.09 2.71 -3.60
CA ALA A 89 10.49 1.31 -3.76
C ALA A 89 10.45 0.57 -2.42
N VAL A 90 9.92 -0.66 -2.42
CA VAL A 90 9.97 -1.62 -1.30
C VAL A 90 11.03 -2.66 -1.61
N GLU A 91 12.01 -2.82 -0.72
CA GLU A 91 12.99 -3.93 -0.76
C GLU A 91 12.42 -5.20 -0.13
N SER A 92 12.73 -6.37 -0.69
CA SER A 92 12.29 -7.66 -0.13
C SER A 92 13.34 -8.76 -0.32
N SER A 93 13.27 -9.81 0.51
CA SER A 93 14.01 -11.06 0.35
C SER A 93 13.27 -12.10 -0.50
N ILE A 94 12.06 -11.83 -0.98
CA ILE A 94 11.26 -12.78 -1.78
C ILE A 94 11.83 -12.90 -3.21
N PRO A 95 12.18 -14.11 -3.69
CA PRO A 95 12.71 -14.32 -5.04
C PRO A 95 11.78 -13.79 -6.13
N GLY A 96 12.34 -13.01 -7.06
CA GLY A 96 11.59 -12.37 -8.15
C GLY A 96 10.77 -11.14 -7.75
N LEU A 97 10.76 -10.76 -6.47
CA LEU A 97 10.07 -9.58 -5.92
C LEU A 97 11.00 -8.69 -5.08
N THR A 98 12.32 -8.80 -5.26
CA THR A 98 13.34 -8.20 -4.38
C THR A 98 13.33 -6.67 -4.34
N THR A 99 12.76 -6.03 -5.35
CA THR A 99 12.49 -4.59 -5.38
C THR A 99 11.23 -4.34 -6.19
N LEU A 100 10.25 -3.66 -5.60
CA LEU A 100 8.98 -3.30 -6.25
C LEU A 100 8.68 -1.83 -6.01
N SER A 101 8.25 -1.11 -7.05
CA SER A 101 8.08 0.34 -6.99
C SER A 101 6.73 0.81 -7.53
N GLN A 102 6.14 1.77 -6.84
CA GLN A 102 4.84 2.37 -7.15
C GLN A 102 4.87 3.88 -6.84
N CYS A 103 4.09 4.65 -7.59
CA CYS A 103 3.77 6.03 -7.24
C CYS A 103 2.89 6.06 -6.00
N VAL A 104 3.32 6.80 -4.97
CA VAL A 104 2.60 6.99 -3.70
C VAL A 104 2.44 8.49 -3.47
N ARG A 105 1.25 8.91 -3.01
CA ARG A 105 0.91 10.32 -2.82
C ARG A 105 1.38 10.84 -1.45
N GLY A 106 1.84 12.08 -1.40
CA GLY A 106 2.09 12.81 -0.16
C GLY A 106 3.41 12.46 0.54
N ALA A 107 3.38 12.39 1.88
CA ALA A 107 4.56 12.16 2.70
C ALA A 107 5.01 10.69 2.65
N VAL A 108 5.88 10.36 1.70
CA VAL A 108 6.39 9.00 1.45
C VAL A 108 7.57 8.61 2.35
N CYS A 109 7.79 7.31 2.52
CA CYS A 109 8.91 6.77 3.29
C CYS A 109 10.26 6.94 2.56
N THR A 110 11.00 8.00 2.85
CA THR A 110 12.31 8.29 2.25
C THR A 110 13.12 9.30 3.09
N GLY A 111 14.44 9.20 3.12
CA GLY A 111 15.31 10.21 3.74
C GLY A 111 15.06 10.39 5.24
N ASN A 112 14.61 11.56 5.67
CA ASN A 112 14.17 11.85 7.05
C ASN A 112 12.66 11.65 7.29
N VAL A 113 11.90 11.25 6.27
CA VAL A 113 10.44 11.08 6.35
C VAL A 113 10.08 9.63 6.57
N GLY A 114 9.66 9.30 7.79
CA GLY A 114 8.99 8.05 8.17
C GLY A 114 7.55 8.00 7.65
N GLY A 115 7.38 7.99 6.33
CA GLY A 115 6.11 8.16 5.63
C GLY A 115 5.44 6.88 5.10
N SER A 116 4.57 7.04 4.11
CA SER A 116 3.80 5.96 3.47
C SER A 116 4.61 5.17 2.43
N CYS A 117 4.24 3.90 2.25
CA CYS A 117 4.85 2.95 1.32
C CYS A 117 3.84 2.42 0.28
N PRO A 118 4.32 1.88 -0.86
CA PRO A 118 3.50 1.21 -1.87
C PRO A 118 2.57 0.14 -1.31
N SER A 119 1.33 0.11 -1.79
CA SER A 119 0.37 -0.97 -1.54
C SER A 119 0.20 -1.80 -2.82
N PHE A 120 0.14 -3.14 -2.71
CA PHE A 120 0.12 -4.03 -3.88
C PHE A 120 -1.17 -4.87 -4.02
N ASN A 121 -2.24 -4.57 -3.28
CA ASN A 121 -3.45 -5.41 -3.25
C ASN A 121 -4.24 -5.42 -4.58
N SER A 122 -4.21 -4.32 -5.33
CA SER A 122 -4.78 -4.25 -6.68
C SER A 122 -3.95 -5.00 -7.74
N TRP A 123 -2.71 -5.37 -7.44
CA TRP A 123 -1.86 -6.14 -8.33
C TRP A 123 -2.19 -7.65 -8.27
N THR A 124 -1.66 -8.43 -9.20
CA THR A 124 -1.83 -9.90 -9.21
C THR A 124 -1.34 -10.55 -7.90
N THR A 125 -1.98 -11.64 -7.48
CA THR A 125 -1.84 -12.26 -6.14
C THR A 125 -0.41 -12.52 -5.68
N LYS A 126 0.54 -12.79 -6.59
CA LYS A 126 1.96 -12.96 -6.27
C LYS A 126 2.58 -11.75 -5.54
N TYR A 127 2.14 -10.52 -5.84
CA TYR A 127 2.68 -9.30 -5.24
C TYR A 127 2.13 -9.02 -3.84
N ARG A 128 0.96 -9.57 -3.48
CA ARG A 128 0.26 -9.34 -2.18
C ARG A 128 0.89 -10.07 -1.00
N GLN A 129 2.06 -10.69 -1.20
CA GLN A 129 2.88 -11.27 -0.14
C GLN A 129 3.71 -10.20 0.59
N ILE A 130 3.93 -9.06 -0.06
CA ILE A 130 4.75 -7.95 0.44
C ILE A 130 3.96 -7.16 1.48
N GLN A 131 4.53 -6.99 2.67
CA GLN A 131 3.92 -6.24 3.77
C GLN A 131 4.81 -5.04 4.12
N PRO A 132 4.45 -3.81 3.70
CA PRO A 132 5.36 -2.66 3.80
C PRO A 132 5.59 -2.17 5.23
N VAL A 133 6.86 -2.10 5.61
CA VAL A 133 7.36 -1.40 6.80
C VAL A 133 8.20 -0.21 6.34
N CYS A 134 7.88 0.99 6.82
CA CYS A 134 8.74 2.16 6.66
C CYS A 134 9.86 2.11 7.71
N ALA A 135 11.01 1.57 7.31
CA ALA A 135 12.12 1.30 8.20
C ALA A 135 13.18 2.39 8.15
N PHE A 136 13.70 2.80 9.31
CA PHE A 136 14.93 3.57 9.37
C PHE A 136 16.12 2.62 9.23
N ALA A 137 16.89 2.76 8.16
CA ALA A 137 17.94 1.81 7.78
C ALA A 137 19.33 2.45 7.87
N GLU A 138 20.28 1.75 8.51
CA GLU A 138 21.69 2.15 8.65
C GLU A 138 22.34 2.41 7.28
N ALA A 139 22.85 3.63 7.08
CA ALA A 139 23.39 4.11 5.82
C ALA A 139 24.91 3.96 5.80
N LYS A 140 25.41 2.79 5.38
CA LYS A 140 26.86 2.45 5.41
C LYS A 140 27.76 3.40 4.62
N ASN A 141 27.21 4.07 3.60
CA ASN A 141 27.87 5.10 2.81
C ASN A 141 27.40 6.53 3.16
N CYS A 142 26.99 6.74 4.42
CA CYS A 142 26.70 8.07 4.94
C CYS A 142 27.96 8.89 5.16
N ASP A 143 28.07 9.97 4.37
CA ASP A 143 29.10 11.01 4.44
C ASP A 143 28.86 11.89 5.67
N ASN A 144 27.69 12.54 5.70
CA ASN A 144 27.30 13.48 6.74
C ASN A 144 25.89 13.12 7.23
N ALA A 145 25.76 12.91 8.54
CA ALA A 145 24.51 12.67 9.22
C ALA A 145 23.98 13.98 9.81
N LEU A 146 22.72 14.29 9.50
CA LEU A 146 22.03 15.46 10.00
C LEU A 146 21.11 15.09 11.17
N ALA A 147 21.09 15.92 12.21
CA ALA A 147 20.05 15.88 13.23
C ALA A 147 18.69 16.32 12.64
N ALA A 148 17.62 16.19 13.43
CA ALA A 148 16.26 16.53 13.02
C ALA A 148 16.06 18.03 12.68
N ASP A 149 16.94 18.90 13.16
CA ASP A 149 16.98 20.35 12.86
C ASP A 149 17.83 20.70 11.60
N GLY A 150 18.48 19.71 10.99
CA GLY A 150 19.36 19.89 9.84
C GLY A 150 20.82 20.25 10.18
N THR A 151 21.21 20.27 11.45
CA THR A 151 22.62 20.44 11.84
C THR A 151 23.41 19.13 11.65
N SER A 152 24.68 19.21 11.24
CA SER A 152 25.55 18.02 11.11
C SER A 152 26.02 17.53 12.48
N VAL A 153 25.88 16.23 12.75
CA VAL A 153 26.36 15.60 14.00
C VAL A 153 27.75 14.97 13.89
N ASN A 154 28.27 14.80 12.67
CA ASN A 154 29.62 14.29 12.40
C ASN A 154 30.37 15.12 11.35
N GLU A 155 31.70 15.00 11.35
CA GLU A 155 32.55 15.49 10.26
C GLU A 155 32.33 14.66 9.00
N ALA A 156 32.27 15.34 7.84
CA ALA A 156 32.03 14.74 6.53
C ALA A 156 33.15 13.78 6.09
N ASP A 157 32.77 12.59 5.60
CA ASP A 157 33.70 11.59 5.06
C ASP A 157 33.69 11.66 3.53
N ALA A 158 34.71 12.33 2.98
CA ALA A 158 34.88 12.56 1.54
C ALA A 158 34.99 11.28 0.66
N ASN A 159 35.05 10.09 1.26
CA ASN A 159 35.00 8.81 0.53
C ASN A 159 33.57 8.27 0.36
N LYS A 160 32.58 8.93 0.95
CA LYS A 160 31.17 8.55 0.96
C LYS A 160 30.33 9.59 0.21
N THR A 161 29.05 9.29 -0.02
CA THR A 161 28.24 10.01 -1.03
C THR A 161 26.78 10.22 -0.67
N VAL A 162 26.34 9.85 0.54
CA VAL A 162 24.94 9.97 0.97
C VAL A 162 24.87 10.87 2.20
N THR A 163 24.08 11.93 2.14
CA THR A 163 23.59 12.61 3.34
C THR A 163 22.57 11.70 4.00
N CYS A 164 22.78 11.40 5.28
CA CYS A 164 21.84 10.62 6.08
C CYS A 164 21.38 11.42 7.29
N PHE A 165 20.66 10.78 8.21
CA PHE A 165 20.14 11.41 9.42
C PHE A 165 20.56 10.61 10.65
N ALA A 166 20.73 11.29 11.78
CA ALA A 166 21.01 10.68 13.07
C ALA A 166 19.72 10.45 13.85
N ALA A 167 19.54 9.25 14.40
CA ALA A 167 18.38 8.89 15.21
C ALA A 167 18.76 7.94 16.35
N THR A 168 18.30 8.24 17.56
CA THR A 168 18.49 7.37 18.74
C THR A 168 17.25 6.53 18.98
N PHE A 169 17.44 5.22 19.04
CA PHE A 169 16.40 4.24 19.35
C PHE A 169 16.59 3.72 20.77
N SER A 170 15.54 3.79 21.58
CA SER A 170 15.60 3.48 23.02
C SER A 170 14.53 2.46 23.39
N ASN A 171 14.88 1.43 24.17
CA ASN A 171 13.96 0.37 24.56
C ASN A 171 13.37 0.57 25.97
N LYS A 172 12.56 -0.41 26.40
CA LYS A 172 11.89 -0.39 27.71
C LYS A 172 12.82 -0.59 28.92
N ASN A 173 14.07 -1.00 28.68
CA ASN A 173 15.08 -1.15 29.74
C ASN A 173 15.89 0.14 29.95
N GLY A 174 15.81 1.10 29.02
CA GLY A 174 16.71 2.24 28.93
C GLY A 174 18.00 1.96 28.15
N ASP A 175 18.08 0.84 27.41
CA ASP A 175 19.15 0.65 26.43
C ASP A 175 18.92 1.61 25.25
N GLU A 176 19.95 2.32 24.81
CA GLU A 176 19.89 3.23 23.67
C GLU A 176 20.85 2.82 22.54
N LYS A 177 20.45 3.07 21.30
CA LYS A 177 21.30 2.92 20.11
C LYS A 177 21.09 4.09 19.15
N GLU A 178 22.14 4.88 18.96
CA GLU A 178 22.27 5.82 17.85
C GLU A 178 22.44 5.07 16.51
N VAL A 179 21.81 5.59 15.46
CA VAL A 179 21.88 5.07 14.08
C VAL A 179 21.97 6.24 13.11
N ASN A 180 23.00 6.21 12.26
CA ASN A 180 23.13 7.09 11.10
C ASN A 180 22.54 6.39 9.87
N GLY A 181 21.43 6.90 9.36
CA GLY A 181 20.54 6.15 8.47
C GLY A 181 19.55 6.99 7.65
N ILE A 182 18.73 6.31 6.86
CA ILE A 182 17.63 6.90 6.09
C ILE A 182 16.38 6.03 6.17
N TYR A 183 15.21 6.64 6.09
CA TYR A 183 13.95 5.93 5.87
C TYR A 183 13.89 5.30 4.48
N LYS A 184 13.39 4.08 4.42
CA LYS A 184 13.03 3.37 3.19
C LYS A 184 11.98 2.29 3.45
N CYS A 185 11.20 1.93 2.44
CA CYS A 185 10.27 0.82 2.56
C CYS A 185 11.00 -0.53 2.44
N VAL A 186 10.70 -1.44 3.35
CA VAL A 186 11.11 -2.85 3.29
C VAL A 186 9.91 -3.75 3.53
N ASP A 187 9.99 -4.99 3.07
CA ASP A 187 9.05 -6.03 3.45
C ASP A 187 9.22 -6.43 4.94
N ALA A 188 8.12 -6.74 5.61
CA ALA A 188 8.10 -7.14 7.02
C ALA A 188 9.00 -8.35 7.33
N LYS A 189 9.16 -9.30 6.40
CA LYS A 189 10.10 -10.42 6.61
C LYS A 189 11.54 -9.93 6.57
N LEU A 190 11.89 -9.04 5.64
CA LEU A 190 13.22 -8.44 5.56
C LEU A 190 13.53 -7.60 6.82
N TYR A 191 12.56 -6.82 7.31
CA TYR A 191 12.65 -6.07 8.56
C TYR A 191 12.97 -6.97 9.76
N SER A 192 12.24 -8.09 9.88
CA SER A 192 12.41 -9.09 10.95
C SER A 192 13.74 -9.84 10.83
N ASP A 193 14.04 -10.41 9.66
CA ASP A 193 15.26 -11.18 9.35
C ASP A 193 16.55 -10.38 9.64
N LYS A 194 16.49 -9.05 9.51
CA LYS A 194 17.63 -8.13 9.68
C LYS A 194 17.61 -7.32 10.98
N LYS A 195 16.61 -7.51 11.84
CA LYS A 195 16.43 -6.76 13.11
C LYS A 195 16.47 -5.24 12.92
N MET A 196 15.80 -4.74 11.87
CA MET A 196 15.86 -3.33 11.45
C MET A 196 15.14 -2.35 12.38
N GLY A 197 14.46 -2.86 13.41
CA GLY A 197 13.94 -2.04 14.51
C GLY A 197 15.00 -1.60 15.52
N PHE A 198 16.19 -2.20 15.47
CA PHE A 198 17.26 -2.13 16.48
C PHE A 198 16.85 -2.71 17.83
N LEU A 199 17.84 -2.86 18.73
CA LEU A 199 17.69 -3.46 20.07
C LEU A 199 16.82 -4.75 20.04
N ASP A 200 15.82 -4.83 20.92
CA ASP A 200 14.73 -5.81 20.94
C ASP A 200 13.44 -5.30 20.26
N LEU A 201 13.43 -4.05 19.78
CA LEU A 201 12.24 -3.33 19.31
C LEU A 201 11.58 -3.97 18.08
N THR A 202 12.35 -4.62 17.21
CA THR A 202 11.87 -5.15 15.90
C THR A 202 10.58 -5.97 16.02
N ALA A 203 10.47 -6.82 17.06
CA ALA A 203 9.29 -7.66 17.26
C ALA A 203 8.08 -6.88 17.80
N SER A 204 8.30 -5.89 18.67
CA SER A 204 7.22 -5.08 19.25
C SER A 204 6.67 -4.05 18.25
N GLN A 205 7.51 -3.48 17.40
CA GLN A 205 7.11 -2.59 16.31
C GLN A 205 6.21 -3.30 15.30
N LEU A 206 6.58 -4.51 14.87
CA LEU A 206 5.74 -5.35 14.00
C LEU A 206 4.42 -5.75 14.69
N LEU A 207 4.44 -6.01 16.01
CA LEU A 207 3.25 -6.36 16.77
C LEU A 207 2.26 -5.19 16.90
N SER A 208 2.72 -3.95 17.11
CA SER A 208 1.86 -2.76 17.10
C SER A 208 1.11 -2.58 15.79
N CYS A 209 1.71 -3.01 14.68
CA CYS A 209 1.14 -2.95 13.34
C CYS A 209 0.30 -4.18 12.95
N ALA A 210 0.04 -5.14 13.85
CA ALA A 210 -0.65 -6.38 13.52
C ALA A 210 -2.09 -6.13 13.03
N GLY A 211 -2.49 -6.81 11.95
CA GLY A 211 -3.86 -6.79 11.43
C GLY A 211 -4.83 -7.68 12.21
N ASN A 212 -6.12 -7.57 11.93
CA ASN A 212 -7.18 -8.29 12.62
C ASN A 212 -7.30 -9.75 12.13
N SER A 213 -6.78 -10.70 12.92
CA SER A 213 -6.76 -12.12 12.56
C SER A 213 -8.12 -12.80 12.35
N SER A 214 -9.23 -12.23 12.86
CA SER A 214 -10.57 -12.82 12.64
C SER A 214 -11.09 -12.61 11.21
N ALA A 215 -10.60 -11.59 10.50
CA ALA A 215 -11.01 -11.29 9.13
C ALA A 215 -10.25 -12.09 8.05
N PHE A 216 -9.17 -12.78 8.42
CA PHE A 216 -8.28 -13.52 7.50
C PHE A 216 -8.37 -15.04 7.70
N VAL A 217 -9.59 -15.57 7.76
CA VAL A 217 -9.86 -17.02 7.71
C VAL A 217 -10.16 -17.41 6.25
N SER A 218 -9.47 -18.43 5.72
CA SER A 218 -9.76 -18.94 4.37
C SER A 218 -11.06 -19.75 4.33
N SER A 219 -11.63 -19.95 3.14
CA SER A 219 -12.80 -20.84 2.95
C SER A 219 -12.53 -22.31 3.33
N THR A 220 -11.26 -22.68 3.54
CA THR A 220 -10.81 -23.97 4.10
C THR A 220 -10.64 -23.99 5.62
N GLY A 221 -11.07 -22.94 6.34
CA GLY A 221 -11.00 -22.83 7.80
C GLY A 221 -9.61 -22.53 8.37
N VAL A 222 -8.60 -22.31 7.51
CA VAL A 222 -7.23 -21.98 7.95
C VAL A 222 -7.18 -20.52 8.36
N LYS A 223 -7.00 -20.28 9.67
CA LYS A 223 -6.66 -18.95 10.19
C LYS A 223 -5.31 -18.52 9.62
N ARG A 224 -5.26 -17.41 8.91
CA ARG A 224 -4.01 -16.80 8.42
C ARG A 224 -3.61 -15.70 9.40
N VAL A 225 -2.31 -15.44 9.50
CA VAL A 225 -1.85 -14.19 10.13
C VAL A 225 -2.31 -13.05 9.23
N ALA A 226 -3.10 -12.13 9.79
CA ALA A 226 -3.52 -10.95 9.06
C ALA A 226 -2.31 -10.09 8.70
N PRO A 227 -2.22 -9.56 7.47
CA PRO A 227 -1.11 -8.69 7.07
C PRO A 227 -1.03 -7.44 7.95
N LEU A 228 0.17 -6.88 8.09
CA LEU A 228 0.37 -5.62 8.81
C LEU A 228 -0.58 -4.53 8.30
N CYS A 229 -1.17 -3.78 9.23
CA CYS A 229 -2.15 -2.72 8.94
C CYS A 229 -3.32 -3.21 8.08
N ASN A 230 -3.74 -4.47 8.29
CA ASN A 230 -4.74 -5.19 7.49
C ASN A 230 -4.43 -5.21 5.97
N GLY A 231 -3.17 -4.96 5.59
CA GLY A 231 -2.73 -4.75 4.21
C GLY A 231 -3.13 -3.40 3.60
N ARG A 232 -3.75 -2.50 4.37
CA ARG A 232 -4.37 -1.25 3.90
C ARG A 232 -3.64 0.02 4.38
N GLY A 233 -2.37 -0.12 4.73
CA GLY A 233 -1.51 0.95 5.20
C GLY A 233 -0.05 0.50 5.30
N THR A 234 0.77 1.37 5.87
CA THR A 234 2.20 1.15 6.10
C THR A 234 2.47 1.03 7.59
N CYS A 235 3.23 0.02 8.01
CA CYS A 235 3.76 -0.01 9.38
C CYS A 235 4.92 0.99 9.48
N ALA A 236 4.77 2.05 10.26
CA ALA A 236 5.68 3.19 10.25
C ALA A 236 5.85 3.77 11.67
N PRO A 237 6.94 4.50 11.96
CA PRO A 237 7.10 5.17 13.24
C PRO A 237 6.02 6.24 13.44
N VAL A 238 5.51 6.36 14.67
CA VAL A 238 4.36 7.23 14.99
C VAL A 238 4.70 8.72 14.86
N SER A 239 5.96 9.09 15.06
CA SER A 239 6.55 10.39 14.71
C SER A 239 7.89 10.17 13.99
N GLN A 240 8.52 11.22 13.45
CA GLN A 240 9.87 11.06 12.89
C GLN A 240 10.84 10.56 13.97
N PHE A 241 11.75 9.67 13.56
CA PHE A 241 12.80 9.04 14.39
C PHE A 241 12.30 8.28 15.63
N ASN A 242 11.00 7.96 15.72
CA ASN A 242 10.43 7.28 16.88
C ASN A 242 10.77 5.77 16.92
N SER A 243 11.02 5.26 18.13
CA SER A 243 11.14 3.82 18.39
C SER A 243 9.80 3.08 18.35
N THR A 244 8.68 3.78 18.59
CA THR A 244 7.32 3.24 18.55
C THR A 244 6.75 3.31 17.14
N TYR A 245 6.23 2.19 16.65
CA TYR A 245 5.59 2.07 15.33
C TYR A 245 4.07 1.85 15.49
N GLY A 246 3.33 2.23 14.45
CA GLY A 246 1.90 2.02 14.30
C GLY A 246 1.51 2.08 12.82
N CYS A 247 0.22 1.97 12.54
CA CYS A 247 -0.27 1.93 11.17
C CYS A 247 -0.57 3.32 10.60
N LYS A 248 0.15 3.71 9.55
CA LYS A 248 -0.20 4.83 8.68
C LYS A 248 -1.10 4.31 7.57
N CYS A 249 -2.40 4.44 7.78
CA CYS A 249 -3.43 3.95 6.86
C CYS A 249 -3.44 4.72 5.54
N ASN A 250 -3.81 4.03 4.46
CA ASN A 250 -4.17 4.66 3.21
C ASN A 250 -5.47 5.47 3.41
N GLY A 251 -5.74 6.41 2.52
CA GLY A 251 -6.97 7.20 2.51
C GLY A 251 -8.24 6.34 2.55
N GLY A 252 -9.25 6.81 3.29
CA GLY A 252 -10.55 6.14 3.37
C GLY A 252 -10.62 4.91 4.30
N TYR A 253 -9.60 4.68 5.14
CA TYR A 253 -9.60 3.64 6.18
C TYR A 253 -9.49 4.23 7.58
N SER A 254 -10.05 3.53 8.57
CA SER A 254 -9.96 3.93 9.99
C SER A 254 -8.53 3.85 10.51
N ALA A 255 -8.12 4.83 11.32
CA ALA A 255 -6.84 4.80 12.03
C ALA A 255 -6.92 3.99 13.35
N ASP A 256 -8.12 3.84 13.91
CA ASP A 256 -8.34 3.32 15.27
C ASP A 256 -8.35 1.77 15.35
N ASP A 257 -8.30 1.09 14.21
CA ASP A 257 -8.44 -0.37 14.08
C ASP A 257 -7.30 -1.04 13.26
N ASN A 258 -6.18 -0.34 13.10
CA ASN A 258 -5.07 -0.70 12.20
C ASN A 258 -5.50 -0.84 10.72
N CYS A 259 -6.33 0.09 10.21
CA CYS A 259 -6.76 0.16 8.81
C CYS A 259 -7.67 -1.00 8.38
N TYR A 260 -8.50 -1.50 9.29
CA TYR A 260 -9.41 -2.63 9.05
C TYR A 260 -10.67 -2.20 8.29
N GLU A 261 -11.46 -1.29 8.85
CA GLU A 261 -12.72 -0.82 8.27
C GLU A 261 -12.53 0.29 7.22
N PRO A 262 -13.19 0.20 6.04
CA PRO A 262 -13.41 1.34 5.15
C PRO A 262 -14.32 2.38 5.81
N VAL A 263 -13.88 3.63 5.87
CA VAL A 263 -14.64 4.79 6.39
C VAL A 263 -14.96 5.83 5.31
N GLY A 264 -14.52 5.62 4.07
CA GLY A 264 -14.90 6.44 2.93
C GLY A 264 -14.17 6.07 1.63
N ASN A 265 -14.70 6.48 0.49
CA ASN A 265 -14.18 6.09 -0.83
C ASN A 265 -12.94 6.88 -1.32
N VAL A 266 -12.32 7.68 -0.44
CA VAL A 266 -11.12 8.50 -0.73
C VAL A 266 -9.92 7.59 -0.99
N CYS A 267 -9.05 7.95 -1.94
CA CYS A 267 -7.94 7.11 -2.38
C CYS A 267 -6.64 7.92 -2.56
N ASP A 268 -5.51 7.43 -2.02
CA ASP A 268 -4.16 8.01 -2.20
C ASP A 268 -3.07 7.04 -2.73
N GLY A 269 -3.17 5.73 -2.52
CA GLY A 269 -2.29 4.70 -3.11
C GLY A 269 -2.94 3.80 -4.19
N PHE A 270 -2.29 3.60 -5.34
CA PHE A 270 -2.81 2.74 -6.43
C PHE A 270 -3.12 1.28 -6.03
N GLY A 271 -2.60 0.82 -4.89
CA GLY A 271 -2.88 -0.50 -4.31
C GLY A 271 -4.21 -0.69 -3.59
N GLN A 272 -4.87 0.37 -3.12
CA GLN A 272 -5.77 0.28 -1.96
C GLN A 272 -7.20 -0.25 -2.25
N CYS A 273 -7.72 -0.03 -3.47
CA CYS A 273 -9.12 -0.32 -3.85
C CYS A 273 -9.39 -1.81 -4.13
N GLY A 274 -8.56 -2.71 -3.59
CA GLY A 274 -8.56 -4.14 -3.91
C GLY A 274 -8.39 -4.45 -5.39
N VAL A 275 -8.83 -5.63 -5.81
CA VAL A 275 -8.84 -6.07 -7.23
C VAL A 275 -10.02 -5.58 -8.03
N MET A 276 -11.16 -5.33 -7.37
CA MET A 276 -12.40 -4.90 -8.01
C MET A 276 -12.55 -3.39 -8.03
N GLY A 277 -11.46 -2.66 -7.78
CA GLY A 277 -11.40 -1.21 -7.97
C GLY A 277 -10.04 -0.76 -8.52
N SER A 278 -10.02 0.50 -8.91
CA SER A 278 -8.82 1.27 -9.25
C SER A 278 -8.91 2.63 -8.57
N CYS A 279 -7.80 3.12 -8.00
CA CYS A 279 -7.73 4.49 -7.51
C CYS A 279 -7.60 5.44 -8.70
N ASP A 280 -8.56 6.33 -8.89
CA ASP A 280 -8.49 7.39 -9.89
C ASP A 280 -7.65 8.56 -9.32
N PRO A 281 -6.46 8.85 -9.88
CA PRO A 281 -5.60 9.92 -9.39
C PRO A 281 -6.18 11.32 -9.64
N LYS A 282 -7.09 11.51 -10.60
CA LYS A 282 -7.71 12.82 -10.89
C LYS A 282 -8.73 13.19 -9.81
N ASN A 283 -9.57 12.22 -9.42
CA ASN A 283 -10.66 12.43 -8.46
C ASN A 283 -10.30 12.03 -7.02
N GLY A 284 -9.19 11.30 -6.81
CA GLY A 284 -8.79 10.81 -5.50
C GLY A 284 -9.82 9.85 -4.88
N ALA A 285 -10.49 9.04 -5.71
CA ALA A 285 -11.54 8.11 -5.30
C ALA A 285 -11.38 6.71 -5.93
N CYS A 286 -11.84 5.67 -5.25
CA CYS A 286 -11.86 4.32 -5.82
C CYS A 286 -13.03 4.15 -6.82
N VAL A 287 -12.70 3.81 -8.07
CA VAL A 287 -13.66 3.45 -9.12
C VAL A 287 -13.80 1.94 -9.18
N CYS A 288 -15.01 1.42 -8.97
CA CYS A 288 -15.26 -0.02 -8.90
C CYS A 288 -15.59 -0.64 -10.25
N LYS A 289 -15.15 -1.89 -10.44
CA LYS A 289 -15.52 -2.75 -11.55
C LYS A 289 -16.92 -3.30 -11.32
N VAL A 290 -17.60 -3.66 -12.42
CA VAL A 290 -18.88 -4.39 -12.38
C VAL A 290 -18.74 -5.61 -11.46
N GLY A 291 -19.73 -5.83 -10.59
CA GLY A 291 -19.68 -6.88 -9.55
C GLY A 291 -19.24 -6.40 -8.16
N ALA A 292 -18.71 -5.18 -8.02
CA ALA A 292 -18.32 -4.59 -6.74
C ALA A 292 -18.80 -3.13 -6.57
N LYS A 293 -18.97 -2.70 -5.32
CA LYS A 293 -19.48 -1.37 -4.93
C LYS A 293 -19.03 -0.97 -3.52
N GLY A 294 -19.49 0.21 -3.08
CA GLY A 294 -19.22 0.77 -1.77
C GLY A 294 -17.79 1.31 -1.63
N ASP A 295 -17.51 1.91 -0.47
CA ASP A 295 -16.20 2.47 -0.17
C ASP A 295 -15.09 1.45 -0.40
N GLN A 296 -14.01 1.90 -1.05
CA GLN A 296 -12.82 1.08 -1.34
C GLN A 296 -13.11 -0.15 -2.22
N CYS A 297 -14.29 -0.19 -2.86
CA CYS A 297 -14.82 -1.35 -3.57
C CYS A 297 -14.87 -2.62 -2.70
N ALA A 298 -15.09 -2.45 -1.39
CA ALA A 298 -15.01 -3.54 -0.41
C ALA A 298 -16.24 -4.47 -0.37
N LYS A 299 -17.34 -4.11 -1.05
CA LYS A 299 -18.62 -4.85 -1.03
C LYS A 299 -18.97 -5.39 -2.42
N CYS A 300 -19.58 -6.57 -2.50
CA CYS A 300 -20.07 -7.12 -3.77
C CYS A 300 -21.38 -6.47 -4.21
N ASP A 301 -21.64 -6.45 -5.51
CA ASP A 301 -22.90 -5.93 -6.05
C ASP A 301 -23.78 -7.02 -6.65
N ALA A 302 -24.70 -7.55 -5.85
CA ALA A 302 -25.67 -8.57 -6.24
C ALA A 302 -26.63 -8.18 -7.40
N THR A 303 -26.61 -6.91 -7.86
CA THR A 303 -27.39 -6.46 -9.04
C THR A 303 -26.64 -6.61 -10.36
N ALA A 304 -25.34 -6.87 -10.33
CA ALA A 304 -24.51 -7.07 -11.52
C ALA A 304 -24.63 -8.51 -12.07
N PRO A 305 -24.22 -8.76 -13.32
CA PRO A 305 -24.22 -10.11 -13.90
C PRO A 305 -23.34 -11.09 -13.09
N LEU A 306 -23.84 -12.31 -12.88
CA LEU A 306 -23.30 -13.29 -11.92
C LEU A 306 -21.83 -13.67 -12.16
N GLU A 307 -21.37 -13.61 -13.41
CA GLU A 307 -19.98 -13.88 -13.79
C GLU A 307 -18.98 -12.80 -13.30
N ASN A 308 -19.47 -11.62 -12.91
CA ASN A 308 -18.67 -10.53 -12.34
C ASN A 308 -18.78 -10.47 -10.81
N VAL A 309 -19.96 -10.80 -10.26
CA VAL A 309 -20.21 -10.83 -8.81
C VAL A 309 -19.28 -11.83 -8.14
N CYS A 310 -18.54 -11.41 -7.12
CA CYS A 310 -17.56 -12.26 -6.41
C CYS A 310 -16.59 -12.98 -7.38
N SER A 311 -16.13 -12.27 -8.42
CA SER A 311 -15.28 -12.80 -9.50
C SER A 311 -15.85 -14.02 -10.25
N GLY A 312 -17.16 -14.27 -10.16
CA GLY A 312 -17.79 -15.51 -10.63
C GLY A 312 -17.42 -16.76 -9.82
N GLN A 313 -16.84 -16.60 -8.62
CA GLN A 313 -16.33 -17.67 -7.75
C GLN A 313 -17.00 -17.70 -6.36
N GLY A 314 -18.21 -17.16 -6.24
CA GLY A 314 -18.97 -17.13 -5.00
C GLY A 314 -20.35 -16.50 -5.16
N THR A 315 -21.10 -16.40 -4.07
CA THR A 315 -22.40 -15.70 -4.01
C THR A 315 -22.28 -14.43 -3.16
N CYS A 316 -23.02 -13.38 -3.52
CA CYS A 316 -23.07 -12.15 -2.74
C CYS A 316 -24.15 -12.25 -1.66
N GLY A 317 -23.76 -12.04 -0.39
CA GLY A 317 -24.64 -12.09 0.77
C GLY A 317 -25.53 -10.86 0.93
N ILE A 318 -26.50 -10.95 1.84
CA ILE A 318 -27.45 -9.86 2.16
C ILE A 318 -26.77 -8.61 2.74
N ASP A 319 -25.61 -8.80 3.34
CA ASP A 319 -24.67 -7.82 3.88
C ASP A 319 -23.73 -7.22 2.80
N SER A 320 -23.83 -7.71 1.56
CA SER A 320 -22.92 -7.43 0.45
C SER A 320 -21.48 -7.91 0.68
N THR A 321 -21.28 -9.02 1.41
CA THR A 321 -19.99 -9.75 1.44
C THR A 321 -20.03 -11.00 0.54
N CYS A 322 -18.86 -11.47 0.08
CA CYS A 322 -18.78 -12.65 -0.79
C CYS A 322 -18.62 -13.96 -0.01
N GLN A 323 -19.51 -14.90 -0.28
CA GLN A 323 -19.41 -16.30 0.17
C GLN A 323 -18.72 -17.11 -0.93
N CYS A 324 -17.42 -17.36 -0.75
CA CYS A 324 -16.59 -17.99 -1.79
C CYS A 324 -16.83 -19.50 -1.94
N ALA A 325 -16.80 -19.96 -3.18
CA ALA A 325 -16.79 -21.37 -3.52
C ALA A 325 -15.55 -22.08 -2.96
N ALA A 326 -15.65 -23.38 -2.75
CA ALA A 326 -14.57 -24.19 -2.20
C ALA A 326 -13.29 -24.08 -3.05
N GLY A 327 -12.18 -23.66 -2.42
CA GLY A 327 -10.92 -23.41 -3.12
C GLY A 327 -10.70 -21.97 -3.59
N PHE A 328 -11.57 -21.02 -3.23
CA PHE A 328 -11.39 -19.59 -3.45
C PHE A 328 -11.39 -18.78 -2.14
N GLU A 329 -10.67 -17.66 -2.13
CA GLU A 329 -10.48 -16.73 -1.02
C GLU A 329 -10.26 -15.29 -1.54
N GLY A 330 -10.26 -14.32 -0.61
CA GLY A 330 -10.22 -12.89 -0.91
C GLY A 330 -11.59 -12.25 -0.82
N ILE A 331 -11.65 -10.92 -0.67
CA ILE A 331 -12.90 -10.18 -0.44
C ILE A 331 -13.92 -10.30 -1.60
N HIS A 332 -13.44 -10.62 -2.80
CA HIS A 332 -14.25 -10.89 -3.99
C HIS A 332 -13.98 -12.28 -4.56
N CYS A 333 -13.50 -13.22 -3.74
CA CYS A 333 -13.15 -14.60 -4.14
C CYS A 333 -12.11 -14.67 -5.29
N GLU A 334 -11.33 -13.61 -5.48
CA GLU A 334 -10.45 -13.43 -6.63
C GLU A 334 -9.18 -14.30 -6.60
N THR A 335 -8.89 -14.91 -5.44
CA THR A 335 -7.68 -15.68 -5.20
C THR A 335 -8.05 -17.15 -5.10
N ARG A 336 -7.49 -17.99 -5.97
CA ARG A 336 -7.58 -19.44 -5.79
C ARG A 336 -6.73 -19.84 -4.59
N SER A 337 -7.36 -20.38 -3.54
CA SER A 337 -6.68 -20.92 -2.37
C SER A 337 -5.70 -22.02 -2.78
N LYS A 338 -4.48 -21.97 -2.25
CA LYS A 338 -3.56 -23.10 -2.35
C LYS A 338 -4.04 -24.20 -1.40
N SER A 339 -4.75 -25.19 -1.91
CA SER A 339 -4.89 -26.47 -1.21
C SER A 339 -3.48 -26.96 -0.85
N ASN A 340 -3.24 -27.26 0.42
CA ASN A 340 -1.97 -27.84 0.82
C ASN A 340 -1.98 -29.28 0.30
N GLY A 341 -1.28 -29.48 -0.83
CA GLY A 341 -1.22 -30.76 -1.51
C GLY A 341 -0.41 -31.76 -0.71
N THR A 342 -1.04 -32.43 0.26
CA THR A 342 -0.62 -33.76 0.68
C THR A 342 -0.84 -34.67 -0.53
N SER A 343 0.17 -34.76 -1.38
CA SER A 343 0.21 -35.68 -2.51
C SER A 343 0.35 -37.10 -1.98
N THR A 344 -0.76 -37.64 -1.47
CA THR A 344 -0.93 -39.10 -1.36
C THR A 344 -0.97 -39.63 -2.78
N SER A 345 0.20 -40.01 -3.29
CA SER A 345 0.35 -40.72 -4.56
C SER A 345 -0.23 -42.12 -4.43
N THR A 346 -1.56 -42.22 -4.40
CA THR A 346 -2.26 -43.47 -4.67
C THR A 346 -2.07 -43.76 -6.15
N GLU A 347 -1.04 -44.55 -6.44
CA GLU A 347 -0.67 -45.01 -7.76
C GLU A 347 -1.83 -45.78 -8.39
N VAL A 348 -2.51 -45.18 -9.36
CA VAL A 348 -3.72 -45.76 -9.99
C VAL A 348 -3.29 -46.84 -10.98
N THR A 349 -3.01 -48.03 -10.45
CA THR A 349 -2.72 -49.23 -11.25
C THR A 349 -4.02 -49.86 -11.73
N ASP A 350 -4.31 -49.71 -13.03
CA ASP A 350 -5.44 -50.36 -13.70
C ASP A 350 -5.35 -51.89 -13.64
N ALA A 351 -6.32 -52.54 -13.01
CA ALA A 351 -6.59 -53.98 -13.15
C ALA A 351 -8.10 -54.26 -12.95
N PRO A 352 -8.71 -55.19 -13.70
CA PRO A 352 -10.16 -55.19 -13.93
C PRO A 352 -11.01 -55.91 -12.87
N VAL A 353 -12.26 -55.48 -12.77
CA VAL A 353 -13.33 -56.08 -11.95
C VAL A 353 -13.62 -57.54 -12.36
N LYS A 354 -13.52 -58.48 -11.41
CA LYS A 354 -14.30 -59.72 -11.39
C LYS A 354 -14.71 -60.12 -9.97
N SER A 355 -15.96 -60.56 -9.83
CA SER A 355 -16.52 -61.09 -8.58
C SER A 355 -15.96 -62.47 -8.24
N GLY A 356 -15.72 -62.75 -6.96
CA GLY A 356 -15.28 -64.05 -6.46
C GLY A 356 -15.63 -64.21 -4.97
N ALA A 357 -15.91 -65.45 -4.54
CA ALA A 357 -16.43 -65.72 -3.21
C ALA A 357 -15.34 -66.08 -2.17
N ALA A 358 -15.73 -65.91 -0.90
CA ALA A 358 -15.22 -66.50 0.35
C ALA A 358 -13.97 -67.40 0.33
N GLY A 359 -13.04 -67.16 1.28
CA GLY A 359 -12.07 -68.20 1.69
C GLY A 359 -10.94 -67.76 2.63
N SER A 360 -10.92 -68.36 3.82
CA SER A 360 -9.74 -68.81 4.58
C SER A 360 -8.61 -67.85 5.00
N PHE A 361 -8.57 -67.63 6.33
CA PHE A 361 -7.42 -67.74 7.25
C PHE A 361 -5.97 -67.85 6.72
N ALA A 362 -5.08 -67.09 7.35
CA ALA A 362 -3.75 -67.57 7.76
C ALA A 362 -3.31 -66.91 9.09
N LEU A 363 -2.80 -67.70 10.04
CA LEU A 363 -2.18 -67.24 11.30
C LEU A 363 -0.66 -67.45 11.27
N SER A 364 0.10 -66.49 11.81
CA SER A 364 1.24 -66.72 12.73
C SER A 364 1.70 -65.37 13.32
N THR A 365 1.81 -65.17 14.63
CA THR A 365 2.93 -65.57 15.55
C THR A 365 4.31 -65.11 15.05
N VAL A 366 5.25 -64.61 15.87
CA VAL A 366 5.46 -64.47 17.34
C VAL A 366 6.09 -63.06 17.57
N ALA A 367 6.24 -62.44 18.74
CA ALA A 367 6.13 -62.86 20.14
C ALA A 367 5.75 -61.68 21.07
N ALA A 368 5.39 -62.00 22.32
CA ALA A 368 5.21 -61.02 23.39
C ALA A 368 6.31 -61.20 24.47
N ILE A 369 6.81 -60.07 24.99
CA ILE A 369 7.51 -59.99 26.28
C ILE A 369 6.87 -58.83 27.05
N ALA A 370 6.56 -59.06 28.33
CA ALA A 370 5.95 -58.05 29.21
C ALA A 370 7.01 -57.00 29.65
N VAL A 371 6.68 -55.92 30.35
CA VAL A 371 6.31 -55.91 31.77
C VAL A 371 5.74 -54.52 32.16
N LEU A 372 4.85 -54.55 33.17
CA LEU A 372 4.45 -53.54 34.17
C LEU A 372 5.23 -52.20 34.25
N ALA A 373 4.68 -51.09 34.78
CA ALA A 373 3.32 -50.63 35.10
C ALA A 373 3.45 -49.22 35.76
N MET A 374 2.31 -48.56 36.05
CA MET A 374 2.19 -47.31 36.84
C MET A 374 2.82 -46.08 36.16
N SER A 375 2.49 -44.82 36.47
CA SER A 375 1.32 -44.11 37.05
C SER A 375 1.61 -42.61 36.87
N PHE A 376 0.81 -41.70 37.47
CA PHE A 376 0.92 -40.23 37.35
C PHE A 376 0.50 -39.73 35.95
N VAL A 377 -0.43 -38.80 35.76
CA VAL A 377 -1.06 -37.81 36.68
C VAL A 377 -0.06 -36.84 37.29
N PHE A 378 0.34 -35.84 36.49
CA PHE A 378 -0.12 -34.46 36.71
C PHE A 378 -0.38 -33.79 35.35
#